data_AF-A0A839BMW1-F1
#
_entry.id   AF-A0A839BMW1-F1
#
_cell.length_a   1.000
_cell.length_b   1.000
_cell.length_c   1.000
_cell.angle_alpha   90.00
_cell.angle_beta   90.00
_cell.angle_gamma   90.00
#
_symmetry.space_group_name_H-M   'P 1'
#
loop_
_entity.id
_entity.type
_entity.pdbx_description
1 polymer ?
#
loop_
_entity_poly.entity_id
_entity_poly.type
_entity_poly.pdbx_seq_one_letter_code
_entity_poly.pdbx_strand_id
1 'polypeptide(L)'
;MNLLELTHPELVFINPPCRTPEALIRWLSEPLVGRNVITDKDAFIQSVLHRESEGPTALGEALAVPHGKSDAVQQAAFCLALFDEPVIWPGLEGDEAVRMVFLLAIPHAEAGSTHMQLLTTLTSSLAEERVRNALLAARTGEEALSALRREMPQNADAEPGRSLVIPLILGGIAAAAFLQAGLNWACGVS
;
A
#
# COMPACT_ATOMS: atom_id res chain seq x y z
N MET A 1 8.23 -0.77 2.38
CA MET A 1 8.10 0.71 2.46
C MET A 1 6.65 1.08 2.75
N ASN A 2 6.44 2.17 3.48
CA ASN A 2 5.13 2.75 3.77
C ASN A 2 4.88 3.92 2.80
N LEU A 3 3.87 3.82 1.93
CA LEU A 3 3.58 4.86 0.94
C LEU A 3 3.12 6.17 1.60
N LEU A 4 2.51 6.09 2.79
CA LEU A 4 1.97 7.26 3.49
C LEU A 4 3.05 8.20 4.04
N GLU A 5 4.31 7.74 4.12
CA GLU A 5 5.45 8.56 4.51
C GLU A 5 5.99 9.42 3.35
N LEU A 6 5.58 9.11 2.13
CA LEU A 6 6.06 9.77 0.90
C LEU A 6 5.05 10.76 0.33
N THR A 7 3.95 11.02 1.04
CA THR A 7 2.93 11.95 0.59
C THR A 7 2.25 12.64 1.76
N HIS A 8 1.33 13.55 1.47
CA HIS A 8 0.55 14.31 2.45
C HIS A 8 -0.85 14.56 1.86
N PRO A 9 -1.92 14.72 2.66
CA PRO A 9 -3.25 15.05 2.13
C PRO A 9 -3.25 16.25 1.17
N GLU A 10 -2.45 17.27 1.45
CA GLU A 10 -2.30 18.47 0.59
C GLU A 10 -1.55 18.22 -0.74
N LEU A 11 -0.94 17.04 -0.91
CA LEU A 11 -0.34 16.60 -2.18
C LEU A 11 -1.29 15.70 -2.97
N VAL A 12 -2.54 15.56 -2.52
CA VAL A 12 -3.61 14.87 -3.23
C VAL A 12 -4.59 15.88 -3.78
N PHE A 13 -4.89 15.77 -5.06
CA PHE A 13 -5.71 16.70 -5.80
C PHE A 13 -6.86 15.98 -6.47
N ILE A 14 -8.09 16.36 -6.10
CA ILE A 14 -9.31 15.86 -6.69
C ILE A 14 -9.72 16.80 -7.82
N ASN A 15 -9.82 16.26 -9.03
CA ASN A 15 -10.15 16.97 -10.26
C ASN A 15 -9.34 18.27 -10.49
N PRO A 16 -7.99 18.25 -10.44
CA PRO A 16 -7.20 19.43 -10.78
C PRO A 16 -7.54 19.90 -12.21
N PRO A 17 -7.36 21.19 -12.55
CA PRO A 17 -7.88 21.77 -13.81
C PRO A 17 -7.09 21.33 -15.06
N CYS A 18 -5.92 20.73 -14.90
CA CYS A 18 -5.07 20.31 -16.01
C CYS A 18 -5.65 19.09 -16.73
N ARG A 19 -5.59 19.07 -18.06
CA ARG A 19 -6.15 18.00 -18.90
C ARG A 19 -5.14 17.39 -19.89
N THR A 20 -3.89 17.86 -19.86
CA THR A 20 -2.80 17.28 -20.64
C THR A 20 -1.68 16.80 -19.71
N PRO A 21 -0.90 15.77 -20.11
CA PRO A 21 0.21 15.26 -19.30
C PRO A 21 1.19 16.34 -18.85
N GLU A 22 1.69 17.14 -19.80
CA GLU A 22 2.66 18.19 -19.50
C GLU A 22 2.09 19.25 -18.55
N ALA A 23 0.86 19.72 -18.79
CA ALA A 23 0.24 20.73 -17.93
C ALA A 23 0.06 20.20 -16.50
N LEU A 24 -0.35 18.93 -16.36
CA LEU A 24 -0.53 18.30 -15.06
C LEU A 24 0.81 18.10 -14.33
N ILE A 25 1.85 17.63 -15.01
CA ILE A 25 3.20 17.46 -14.43
C ILE A 25 3.72 18.79 -13.90
N ARG A 26 3.59 19.87 -14.68
CA ARG A 26 3.99 21.22 -14.26
C ARG A 26 3.21 21.68 -13.03
N TRP A 27 1.90 21.47 -13.04
CA TRP A 27 1.01 21.91 -11.96
C TRP A 27 1.26 21.14 -10.65
N LEU A 28 1.43 19.82 -10.72
CA LEU A 28 1.73 18.98 -9.56
C LEU A 28 3.15 19.19 -9.01
N SER A 29 4.04 19.81 -9.78
CA SER A 29 5.40 20.18 -9.31
C SER A 29 5.39 21.39 -8.38
N GLU A 30 4.42 22.30 -8.52
CA GLU A 30 4.30 23.50 -7.67
C GLU A 30 4.19 23.18 -6.16
N PRO A 31 3.26 22.32 -5.69
CA PRO A 31 3.15 22.00 -4.27
C PRO A 31 4.38 21.27 -3.72
N LEU A 32 5.16 20.57 -4.57
CA LEU A 32 6.42 19.94 -4.16
C LEU A 32 7.49 20.99 -3.84
N VAL A 33 7.54 22.10 -4.58
CA VAL A 33 8.39 23.26 -4.23
C VAL A 33 7.94 23.85 -2.90
N GLY A 34 6.64 24.09 -2.74
CA GLY A 34 6.07 24.67 -1.51
C GLY A 34 6.39 23.87 -0.25
N ARG A 35 6.65 22.57 -0.37
CA ARG A 35 7.04 21.67 0.73
C ARG A 35 8.54 21.40 0.82
N ASN A 36 9.37 22.11 0.05
CA ASN A 36 10.82 21.89 -0.04
C ASN A 36 11.22 20.44 -0.42
N VAL A 37 10.35 19.72 -1.14
CA VAL A 37 10.68 18.40 -1.70
C VAL A 37 11.62 18.57 -2.89
N ILE A 38 11.35 19.59 -3.71
CA ILE A 38 12.17 19.94 -4.86
C ILE A 38 12.72 21.37 -4.73
N THR A 39 14.00 21.56 -5.06
CA THR A 39 14.70 22.86 -4.99
C THR A 39 14.76 23.59 -6.31
N ASP A 40 14.66 22.86 -7.43
CA ASP A 40 14.62 23.40 -8.77
C ASP A 40 13.45 22.76 -9.55
N LYS A 41 12.38 23.55 -9.68
CA LYS A 41 11.13 23.10 -10.31
C LYS A 41 11.33 22.76 -11.78
N ASP A 42 12.06 23.60 -12.51
CA ASP A 42 12.23 23.42 -13.95
C ASP A 42 13.13 22.22 -14.23
N ALA A 43 14.23 22.05 -13.49
CA ALA A 43 15.07 20.86 -13.61
C ALA A 43 14.30 19.56 -13.29
N PHE A 44 13.41 19.58 -12.29
CA PHE A 44 12.55 18.43 -11.99
C PHE A 44 11.56 18.15 -13.14
N ILE A 45 10.83 19.16 -13.61
CA ILE A 45 9.88 19.02 -14.73
C ILE A 45 10.58 18.48 -15.98
N GLN A 46 11.74 19.02 -16.34
CA GLN A 46 12.49 18.56 -17.51
C GLN A 46 12.91 17.09 -17.37
N SER A 47 13.33 16.66 -16.17
CA SER A 47 13.66 15.26 -15.91
C SER A 47 12.45 14.33 -16.09
N VAL A 48 11.27 14.73 -15.59
CA VAL A 48 10.04 13.95 -15.74
C VAL A 48 9.59 13.87 -17.20
N LEU A 49 9.58 14.99 -17.92
CA LEU A 49 9.20 15.03 -19.33
C LEU A 49 10.18 14.27 -20.22
N HIS A 50 11.47 14.33 -19.91
CA HIS A 50 12.47 13.52 -20.58
C HIS A 50 12.18 12.03 -20.40
N ARG A 51 11.92 11.58 -19.17
CA ARG A 51 11.55 10.19 -18.89
C ARG A 51 10.28 9.77 -19.62
N GLU A 52 9.25 10.62 -19.67
CA GLU A 52 8.01 10.36 -20.41
C GLU A 52 8.29 10.17 -21.92
N SER A 53 9.26 10.91 -22.47
CA SER A 53 9.65 10.81 -23.88
C SER A 53 10.44 9.54 -24.23
N GLU A 54 11.10 8.91 -23.24
CA GLU A 54 11.77 7.61 -23.42
C GLU A 54 10.77 6.46 -23.53
N GLY A 55 9.57 6.65 -23.00
CA GLY A 55 8.47 5.72 -23.10
C GLY A 55 7.34 6.10 -22.14
N PRO A 56 6.09 5.80 -22.53
CA PRO A 56 4.90 6.18 -21.78
C PRO A 56 4.94 5.64 -20.34
N THR A 57 4.41 6.43 -19.41
CA THR A 57 4.26 6.02 -18.00
C THR A 57 2.82 5.69 -17.61
N ALA A 58 1.91 5.64 -18.58
CA ALA A 58 0.64 4.92 -18.42
C ALA A 58 0.92 3.42 -18.24
N LEU A 59 0.26 2.81 -17.27
CA LEU A 59 0.48 1.41 -16.87
C LEU A 59 -0.80 0.56 -16.96
N GLY A 60 -1.81 0.99 -17.72
CA GLY A 60 -3.13 0.39 -17.73
C GLY A 60 -3.96 0.70 -16.47
N GLU A 61 -5.17 0.13 -16.40
CA GLU A 61 -6.08 0.26 -15.23
C GLU A 61 -6.33 1.72 -14.78
N ALA A 62 -6.37 2.64 -15.76
CA ALA A 62 -6.52 4.08 -15.57
C ALA A 62 -5.42 4.76 -14.73
N LEU A 63 -4.22 4.19 -14.70
CA LEU A 63 -3.05 4.67 -13.95
C LEU A 63 -1.97 5.24 -14.87
N ALA A 64 -1.43 6.42 -14.52
CA ALA A 64 -0.13 6.88 -14.99
C ALA A 64 0.80 7.21 -13.81
N VAL A 65 2.09 6.95 -13.97
CA VAL A 65 3.10 7.17 -12.92
C VAL A 65 4.28 7.97 -13.49
N PRO A 66 4.07 9.24 -13.91
CA PRO A 66 5.16 10.09 -14.38
C PRO A 66 6.20 10.27 -13.28
N HIS A 67 7.47 10.14 -13.64
CA HIS A 67 8.59 10.23 -12.70
C HIS A 67 9.86 10.68 -13.41
N GLY A 68 10.81 11.21 -12.66
CA GLY A 68 12.12 11.61 -13.16
C GLY A 68 13.18 11.43 -12.09
N LYS A 69 14.43 11.24 -12.51
CA LYS A 69 15.61 11.21 -11.64
C LYS A 69 16.21 12.60 -11.64
N SER A 70 16.25 13.27 -10.50
CA SER A 70 16.73 14.65 -10.47
C SER A 70 17.48 14.96 -9.18
N ASP A 71 18.62 15.63 -9.32
CA ASP A 71 19.36 16.22 -8.19
C ASP A 71 18.59 17.38 -7.54
N ALA A 72 17.54 17.87 -8.20
CA ALA A 72 16.64 18.87 -7.64
C ALA A 72 15.72 18.30 -6.55
N VAL A 73 15.66 16.98 -6.38
CA VAL A 73 14.77 16.33 -5.40
C VAL A 73 15.56 16.01 -4.12
N GLN A 74 15.12 16.58 -3.01
CA GLN A 74 15.79 16.46 -1.71
C GLN A 74 15.39 15.20 -0.93
N GLN A 75 14.16 14.73 -1.14
CA GLN A 75 13.61 13.54 -0.51
C GLN A 75 12.58 12.90 -1.43
N ALA A 76 12.46 11.57 -1.39
CA ALA A 76 11.44 10.88 -2.16
C ALA A 76 10.04 11.30 -1.71
N ALA A 77 9.18 11.63 -2.66
CA ALA A 77 7.77 11.96 -2.41
C ALA A 77 6.92 11.73 -3.65
N PHE A 78 5.60 11.83 -3.49
CA PHE A 78 4.68 11.88 -4.62
C PHE A 78 3.48 12.80 -4.42
N CYS A 79 2.99 13.35 -5.53
CA CYS A 79 1.68 13.93 -5.65
C CYS A 79 0.72 12.93 -6.29
N LEU A 80 -0.56 13.00 -5.92
CA LEU A 80 -1.64 12.21 -6.50
C LEU A 80 -2.67 13.15 -7.11
N ALA A 81 -3.00 12.95 -8.39
CA ALA A 81 -4.18 13.54 -9.02
C ALA A 81 -5.21 12.46 -9.31
N LEU A 82 -6.45 12.71 -8.90
CA LEU A 82 -7.61 11.85 -9.14
C LEU A 82 -8.61 12.59 -10.01
N PHE A 83 -9.16 11.92 -11.02
CA PHE A 83 -10.12 12.51 -11.94
C PHE A 83 -11.44 11.72 -11.99
N ASP A 84 -12.56 12.44 -12.00
CA ASP A 84 -13.88 11.87 -12.30
C ASP A 84 -13.96 11.50 -13.78
N GLU A 85 -13.58 12.43 -14.66
CA GLU A 85 -13.46 12.21 -16.11
C GLU A 85 -12.01 11.94 -16.51
N PRO A 86 -11.73 10.93 -17.34
CA PRO A 86 -10.36 10.56 -17.68
C PRO A 86 -9.63 11.67 -18.44
N VAL A 87 -8.33 11.77 -18.20
CA VAL A 87 -7.38 12.50 -19.06
C VAL A 87 -6.74 11.52 -20.04
N ILE A 88 -6.47 11.99 -21.25
CA ILE A 88 -5.76 11.18 -22.25
C ILE A 88 -4.26 11.25 -21.98
N TRP A 89 -3.64 10.08 -21.90
CA TRP A 89 -2.22 9.92 -21.61
C TRP A 89 -1.57 9.02 -22.67
N PRO A 90 -0.35 9.32 -23.15
CA PRO A 90 0.37 8.40 -24.03
C PRO A 90 0.58 7.03 -23.37
N GLY A 91 0.16 5.96 -24.04
CA GLY A 91 0.33 4.58 -23.61
C GLY A 91 1.18 3.76 -24.58
N LEU A 92 1.40 2.48 -24.25
CA LEU A 92 2.32 1.63 -25.01
C LEU A 92 1.79 1.29 -26.41
N GLU A 93 0.48 1.06 -26.54
CA GLU A 93 -0.19 0.71 -27.80
C GLU A 93 -0.97 1.89 -28.42
N GLY A 94 -0.91 3.06 -27.79
CA GLY A 94 -1.68 4.24 -28.15
C GLY A 94 -2.12 5.02 -26.92
N ASP A 95 -2.95 6.03 -27.13
CA ASP A 95 -3.50 6.87 -26.07
C ASP A 95 -4.38 6.06 -25.10
N GLU A 96 -4.15 6.23 -23.79
CA GLU A 96 -4.87 5.58 -22.70
C GLU A 96 -5.70 6.59 -21.89
N ALA A 97 -6.85 6.14 -21.40
CA ALA A 97 -7.71 6.91 -20.52
C ALA A 97 -7.25 6.74 -19.06
N VAL A 98 -6.70 7.80 -18.47
CA VAL A 98 -6.12 7.80 -17.13
C VAL A 98 -6.98 8.61 -16.17
N ARG A 99 -7.21 8.07 -14.96
CA ARG A 99 -7.96 8.72 -13.88
C ARG A 99 -7.17 8.89 -12.60
N MET A 100 -6.05 8.18 -12.47
CA MET A 100 -5.13 8.28 -11.33
C MET A 100 -3.73 8.59 -11.85
N VAL A 101 -3.16 9.72 -11.43
CA VAL A 101 -1.79 10.10 -11.80
C VAL A 101 -0.96 10.25 -10.53
N PHE A 102 0.09 9.45 -10.41
CA PHE A 102 1.07 9.53 -9.31
C PHE A 102 2.37 10.14 -9.84
N LEU A 103 2.57 11.44 -9.62
CA LEU A 103 3.83 12.10 -9.97
C LEU A 103 4.86 11.82 -8.90
N LEU A 104 5.89 11.02 -9.21
CA LEU A 104 6.94 10.66 -8.26
C LEU A 104 8.15 11.59 -8.38
N ALA A 105 8.54 12.20 -7.26
CA ALA A 105 9.79 12.93 -7.11
C ALA A 105 10.82 12.02 -6.42
N ILE A 106 11.93 11.74 -7.09
CA ILE A 106 12.91 10.75 -6.62
C ILE A 106 14.32 11.34 -6.71
N PRO A 107 15.06 11.42 -5.57
CA PRO A 107 16.45 11.86 -5.58
C PRO A 107 17.29 11.02 -6.52
N HIS A 108 18.19 11.64 -7.28
CA HIS A 108 19.07 10.92 -8.21
C HIS A 108 19.90 9.83 -7.51
N ALA A 109 20.36 10.09 -6.28
CA ALA A 109 21.08 9.11 -5.45
C ALA A 109 20.26 7.85 -5.11
N GLU A 110 18.93 7.94 -5.15
CA GLU A 110 17.97 6.88 -4.80
C GLU A 110 17.31 6.22 -6.03
N ALA A 111 17.70 6.67 -7.23
CA ALA A 111 17.10 6.30 -8.50
C ALA A 111 17.22 4.81 -8.90
N GLY A 112 17.98 4.02 -8.14
CA GLY A 112 18.12 2.58 -8.30
C GLY A 112 17.13 1.81 -7.43
N SER A 113 17.56 1.42 -6.22
CA SER A 113 16.80 0.54 -5.33
C SER A 113 15.51 1.17 -4.81
N THR A 114 15.55 2.40 -4.29
CA THR A 114 14.37 3.06 -3.72
C THR A 114 13.34 3.36 -4.80
N HIS A 115 13.77 3.82 -5.97
CA HIS A 115 12.89 4.04 -7.12
C HIS A 115 12.07 2.78 -7.47
N MET A 116 12.75 1.66 -7.67
CA MET A 116 12.10 0.39 -8.01
C MET A 116 11.20 -0.11 -6.86
N GLN A 117 11.66 0.02 -5.61
CA GLN A 117 10.85 -0.37 -4.45
C GLN A 117 9.57 0.48 -4.34
N LEU A 118 9.63 1.79 -4.63
CA LEU A 118 8.47 2.67 -4.67
C LEU A 118 7.50 2.27 -5.76
N LEU A 119 7.98 2.13 -6.99
CA LEU A 119 7.14 1.69 -8.10
C LEU A 119 6.49 0.34 -7.81
N THR A 120 7.27 -0.67 -7.41
CA THR A 120 6.72 -1.99 -7.07
C THR A 120 5.71 -1.91 -5.94
N THR A 121 5.99 -1.15 -4.87
CA THR A 121 5.06 -1.04 -3.74
C THR A 121 3.75 -0.37 -4.16
N LEU A 122 3.84 0.71 -4.95
CA LEU A 122 2.69 1.45 -5.44
C LEU A 122 1.85 0.59 -6.39
N THR A 123 2.45 0.04 -7.45
CA THR A 123 1.72 -0.76 -8.45
C THR A 123 1.16 -2.05 -7.85
N SER A 124 1.85 -2.68 -6.89
CA SER A 124 1.30 -3.84 -6.18
C SER A 124 0.08 -3.47 -5.33
N SER A 125 0.10 -2.30 -4.67
CA SER A 125 -1.07 -1.81 -3.93
C SER A 125 -2.24 -1.52 -4.87
N LEU A 126 -1.96 -0.98 -6.06
CA LEU A 126 -2.97 -0.65 -7.06
C LEU A 126 -3.44 -1.87 -7.86
N ALA A 127 -2.81 -3.03 -7.73
CA ALA A 127 -3.32 -4.28 -8.30
C ALA A 127 -4.62 -4.73 -7.60
N GLU A 128 -4.79 -4.37 -6.32
CA GLU A 128 -6.03 -4.59 -5.58
C GLU A 128 -7.15 -3.68 -6.11
N GLU A 129 -8.19 -4.26 -6.71
CA GLU A 129 -9.34 -3.52 -7.24
C GLU A 129 -10.03 -2.66 -6.17
N ARG A 130 -10.09 -3.18 -4.93
CA ARG A 130 -10.60 -2.44 -3.76
C ARG A 130 -9.87 -1.11 -3.57
N VAL A 131 -8.55 -1.10 -3.70
CA VAL A 131 -7.73 0.12 -3.53
C VAL A 131 -7.98 1.09 -4.67
N ARG A 132 -8.00 0.63 -5.93
CA ARG A 132 -8.31 1.48 -7.09
C ARG A 132 -9.69 2.11 -6.97
N ASN A 133 -10.71 1.31 -6.66
CA ASN A 133 -12.08 1.78 -6.53
C ASN A 133 -12.22 2.80 -5.39
N ALA A 134 -11.55 2.56 -4.25
CA ALA A 134 -11.53 3.51 -3.13
C ALA A 134 -10.84 4.83 -3.50
N LEU A 135 -9.73 4.79 -4.25
CA LEU A 135 -9.07 5.99 -4.75
C LEU A 135 -9.95 6.78 -5.71
N LEU A 136 -10.60 6.12 -6.67
CA LEU A 136 -11.48 6.77 -7.64
C LEU A 136 -12.76 7.34 -7.00
N ALA A 137 -13.18 6.78 -5.86
CA ALA A 137 -14.30 7.28 -5.07
C ALA A 137 -13.92 8.39 -4.09
N ALA A 138 -12.62 8.59 -3.80
CA ALA A 138 -12.17 9.59 -2.84
C ALA A 138 -12.54 11.02 -3.28
N ARG A 139 -12.92 11.84 -2.31
CA ARG A 139 -13.30 13.26 -2.46
C ARG A 139 -12.42 14.19 -1.64
N THR A 140 -11.51 13.62 -0.83
CA THR A 140 -10.53 14.35 -0.03
C THR A 140 -9.17 13.66 -0.08
N GLY A 141 -8.10 14.38 0.28
CA GLY A 141 -6.77 13.79 0.38
C GLY A 141 -6.70 12.72 1.47
N GLU A 142 -7.40 12.92 2.58
CA GLU A 142 -7.50 12.00 3.69
C GLU A 142 -8.14 10.67 3.28
N GLU A 143 -9.23 10.71 2.51
CA GLU A 143 -9.88 9.51 1.96
C GLU A 143 -8.94 8.75 1.01
N ALA A 144 -8.25 9.46 0.12
CA ALA A 144 -7.29 8.85 -0.80
C ALA A 144 -6.11 8.20 -0.05
N LEU A 145 -5.57 8.86 0.98
CA LEU A 145 -4.52 8.29 1.83
C LEU A 145 -5.03 7.10 2.63
N SER A 146 -6.29 7.13 3.07
CA SER A 146 -6.91 5.98 3.73
C SER A 146 -7.02 4.78 2.79
N ALA A 147 -7.30 5.00 1.50
CA ALA A 147 -7.35 3.94 0.50
C ALA A 147 -5.99 3.24 0.28
N LEU A 148 -4.89 4.00 0.36
CA LEU A 148 -3.52 3.49 0.23
C LEU A 148 -2.99 2.80 1.48
N ARG A 149 -3.72 2.87 2.60
CA ARG A 149 -3.30 2.22 3.84
C ARG A 149 -3.42 0.71 3.67
N ARG A 150 -2.28 0.03 3.72
CA ARG A 150 -2.27 -1.42 3.93
C ARG A 150 -2.84 -1.70 5.30
N GLU A 151 -3.96 -2.41 5.36
CA GLU A 151 -4.36 -3.08 6.59
C GLU A 151 -3.25 -4.09 6.89
N MET A 152 -2.58 -3.93 8.04
CA MET A 152 -1.84 -5.06 8.58
C MET A 152 -2.89 -6.14 8.80
N PRO A 153 -2.66 -7.40 8.37
CA PRO A 153 -3.59 -8.46 8.70
C PRO A 153 -3.82 -8.41 10.20
N GLN A 154 -5.07 -8.16 10.59
CA GLN A 154 -5.48 -8.49 11.94
C GLN A 154 -5.15 -9.97 12.07
N ASN A 155 -4.30 -10.33 13.03
CA ASN A 155 -4.15 -11.73 13.40
C ASN A 155 -5.55 -12.21 13.82
N ALA A 156 -6.30 -12.74 12.87
CA ALA A 156 -7.38 -13.65 13.15
C ALA A 156 -6.73 -14.83 13.87
N ASP A 157 -7.22 -15.08 15.08
CA ASP A 157 -6.87 -16.20 15.97
C ASP A 157 -5.66 -16.00 16.88
N ALA A 158 -5.76 -15.03 17.80
CA ALA A 158 -5.30 -15.25 19.16
C ALA A 158 -6.49 -15.64 20.04
N GLU A 159 -6.88 -16.92 19.98
CA GLU A 159 -7.68 -17.56 21.04
C GLU A 159 -7.03 -17.21 22.40
N PRO A 160 -7.76 -16.63 23.37
CA PRO A 160 -7.20 -16.35 24.67
C PRO A 160 -6.86 -17.68 25.34
N GLY A 161 -5.57 -17.87 25.60
CA GLY A 161 -5.01 -19.05 26.23
C GLY A 161 -5.81 -19.47 27.45
N ARG A 162 -6.23 -20.74 27.45
CA ARG A 162 -6.68 -21.44 28.65
C ARG A 162 -5.55 -21.42 29.67
N SER A 163 -5.66 -20.53 30.64
CA SER A 163 -4.95 -20.66 31.91
C SER A 163 -5.97 -21.05 32.98
N LEU A 164 -6.04 -22.34 33.29
CA LEU A 164 -6.56 -22.80 34.57
C LEU A 164 -5.42 -23.47 35.32
N VAL A 165 -5.14 -22.88 36.46
CA VAL A 165 -4.11 -23.19 37.46
C VAL A 165 -4.12 -24.68 37.85
N ILE A 166 -2.96 -25.34 37.79
CA ILE A 166 -2.62 -26.63 38.45
C ILE A 166 -2.21 -26.26 39.90
N PRO A 167 -2.64 -26.96 40.99
CA PRO A 167 -2.13 -28.31 41.27
C PRO A 167 -3.04 -29.27 42.07
N LEU A 168 -2.99 -30.57 41.76
CA LEU A 168 -2.95 -31.58 42.82
C LEU A 168 -2.18 -32.82 42.38
N ILE A 169 -1.22 -33.17 43.22
CA ILE A 169 -0.30 -34.30 43.16
C ILE A 169 -1.11 -35.61 43.25
N LEU A 170 -0.87 -36.55 42.33
CA LEU A 170 -1.09 -37.99 42.58
C LEU A 170 -0.04 -38.78 41.81
N GLY A 171 1.15 -38.81 42.41
CA GLY A 171 2.12 -39.86 42.15
C GLY A 171 1.76 -41.13 42.93
N GLY A 172 2.21 -42.26 42.42
CA GLY A 172 2.51 -43.44 43.23
C GLY A 172 1.38 -44.44 43.42
N ILE A 173 1.35 -45.41 42.52
CA ILE A 173 1.28 -46.86 42.81
C ILE A 173 1.09 -47.18 44.30
N ALA A 174 -0.10 -47.66 44.67
CA ALA A 174 -0.30 -48.44 45.88
C ALA A 174 -0.89 -49.80 45.49
N ALA A 175 -0.03 -50.82 45.61
CA ALA A 175 -0.41 -52.21 45.61
C ALA A 175 -1.28 -52.53 46.85
N ALA A 176 -2.07 -53.60 46.71
CA ALA A 176 -2.63 -54.46 47.75
C ALA A 176 -3.88 -53.98 48.53
N ALA A 177 -5.04 -54.31 47.97
CA ALA A 177 -6.18 -54.94 48.67
C ALA A 177 -7.12 -55.48 47.56
N PHE A 178 -6.96 -56.71 47.05
CA PHE A 178 -7.44 -57.95 47.66
C PHE A 178 -8.64 -57.76 48.60
N LEU A 179 -9.78 -58.34 48.18
CA LEU A 179 -11.09 -58.47 48.86
C LEU A 179 -12.20 -57.51 48.42
N GLN A 180 -12.68 -57.67 47.18
CA GLN A 180 -14.14 -57.81 46.90
C GLN A 180 -14.51 -58.16 45.45
N ALA A 181 -13.58 -58.72 44.66
CA ALA A 181 -13.90 -59.37 43.37
C ALA A 181 -13.98 -60.91 43.47
N GLY A 182 -14.23 -61.46 44.68
CA GLY A 182 -14.13 -62.89 44.96
C GLY A 182 -15.33 -63.55 45.64
N LEU A 183 -16.49 -62.88 45.78
CA LEU A 183 -17.62 -63.49 46.51
C LEU A 183 -19.04 -63.29 45.93
N ASN A 184 -19.21 -62.73 44.73
CA ASN A 184 -20.54 -62.66 44.08
C ASN A 184 -20.61 -63.32 42.69
N TRP A 185 -19.60 -64.11 42.30
CA TRP A 185 -19.61 -64.88 41.04
C TRP A 185 -19.32 -66.37 41.24
N ALA A 186 -19.60 -66.87 42.45
CA ALA A 186 -19.66 -68.30 42.76
C ALA A 186 -20.64 -68.48 43.92
N CYS A 187 -21.94 -68.33 43.62
CA CYS A 187 -23.10 -68.94 44.30
C CYS A 187 -24.37 -68.17 43.93
N GLY A 188 -25.13 -68.70 42.96
CA GLY A 188 -26.59 -68.58 42.96
C GLY A 188 -27.24 -67.86 41.79
N VAL A 189 -27.54 -68.59 40.72
CA VAL A 189 -28.94 -68.74 40.29
C VAL A 189 -29.17 -70.22 40.01
N SER A 190 -30.32 -70.68 40.50
CA SER A 190 -30.99 -71.96 40.28
C SER A 190 -31.09 -72.41 38.83
#